data_AF-A0A523UNG5-F1
#
_entry.id   AF-A0A523UNG5-F1
#
_cell.length_a   1.000
_cell.length_b   1.000
_cell.length_c   1.000
_cell.angle_alpha   90.00
_cell.angle_beta   90.00
_cell.angle_gamma   90.00
#
_symmetry.space_group_name_H-M   'P 1'
#
loop_
_entity.id
_entity.type
_entity.pdbx_description
1 polymer ?
#
loop_
_entity_poly.entity_id
_entity_poly.type
_entity_poly.pdbx_seq_one_letter_code
_entity_poly.pdbx_strand_id
1 'polypeptide(L)'
;MDPLVYRIGSDYIPMDAVGNTWFYNLSSGGEKRVSVAGSSIMLRRDCMRVQVDFQDGYWYKGEDYFDEYVKTTYLFNEEFVLEERWARRLALPLVLGNTWTDEFENTIMVYGEPVKRSVTLDGKVVAIRDVSVPAGRFDQCYVVRLEQVGVIDTPYGNGSVDSAFVEEYYAPDIGLVKRVNLLTLEKEELRDYSLK
;
A
#
# COMPACT_ATOMS: atom_id res chain seq x y z
N MET A 1 -23.71 -0.65 -20.55
CA MET A 1 -22.81 -1.67 -19.98
C MET A 1 -23.28 -1.97 -18.58
N ASP A 2 -23.31 -3.23 -18.16
CA ASP A 2 -23.66 -3.58 -16.77
C ASP A 2 -22.55 -3.09 -15.83
N PRO A 3 -22.86 -2.23 -14.83
CA PRO A 3 -21.87 -1.74 -13.87
C PRO A 3 -21.09 -2.85 -13.15
N LEU A 4 -21.70 -4.01 -12.93
CA LEU A 4 -21.04 -5.16 -12.31
C LEU A 4 -19.97 -5.77 -13.23
N VAL A 5 -20.30 -5.96 -14.51
CA VAL A 5 -19.38 -6.53 -15.50
C VAL A 5 -18.20 -5.60 -15.74
N TYR A 6 -18.44 -4.28 -15.77
CA TYR A 6 -17.37 -3.29 -15.85
C TYR A 6 -16.41 -3.38 -14.65
N ARG A 7 -16.93 -3.37 -13.41
CA ARG A 7 -16.11 -3.43 -12.20
C ARG A 7 -15.26 -4.70 -12.09
N ILE A 8 -15.79 -5.87 -12.44
CA ILE A 8 -15.02 -7.12 -12.31
C ILE A 8 -13.87 -7.19 -13.33
N GLY A 9 -14.04 -6.55 -14.50
CA GLY A 9 -13.05 -6.56 -15.58
C GLY A 9 -12.03 -5.43 -15.55
N SER A 10 -12.24 -4.38 -14.75
CA SER A 10 -11.34 -3.23 -14.68
C SER A 10 -10.11 -3.48 -13.83
N ASP A 11 -9.01 -2.81 -14.18
CA ASP A 11 -7.77 -2.88 -13.42
C ASP A 11 -7.71 -1.77 -12.36
N TYR A 12 -7.85 -2.17 -11.09
CA TYR A 12 -7.74 -1.24 -9.96
C TYR A 12 -6.30 -1.00 -9.50
N ILE A 13 -5.32 -1.68 -10.10
CA ILE A 13 -3.89 -1.47 -9.85
C ILE A 13 -3.16 -1.46 -11.21
N PRO A 14 -3.35 -0.42 -12.05
CA PRO A 14 -2.78 -0.37 -13.39
C PRO A 14 -1.29 -0.01 -13.35
N MET A 15 -0.49 -0.95 -12.85
CA MET A 15 0.95 -0.81 -12.66
C MET A 15 1.80 -1.58 -13.67
N ASP A 16 1.19 -2.30 -14.60
CA ASP A 16 1.89 -3.20 -15.53
C ASP A 16 2.61 -2.44 -16.66
N ALA A 17 2.34 -1.14 -16.83
CA ALA A 17 2.93 -0.31 -17.87
C ALA A 17 3.95 0.70 -17.31
N VAL A 18 5.18 0.64 -17.82
CA VAL A 18 6.25 1.57 -17.46
C VAL A 18 5.94 2.99 -17.94
N GLY A 19 6.02 3.93 -17.00
CA GLY A 19 5.70 5.33 -17.21
C GLY A 19 4.28 5.71 -16.81
N ASN A 20 3.48 4.79 -16.25
CA ASN A 20 2.26 5.17 -15.55
C ASN A 20 2.62 6.08 -14.36
N THR A 21 1.90 7.18 -14.19
CA THR A 21 2.17 8.19 -13.15
C THR A 21 0.88 8.71 -12.51
N TRP A 22 0.97 9.01 -11.21
CA TRP A 22 -0.08 9.64 -10.42
C TRP A 22 0.51 10.76 -9.58
N PHE A 23 -0.21 11.88 -9.51
CA PHE A 23 0.15 13.05 -8.72
C PHE A 23 -0.97 13.34 -7.73
N TYR A 24 -0.63 13.44 -6.45
CA TYR A 24 -1.59 13.65 -5.37
C TYR A 24 -1.33 14.99 -4.68
N ASN A 25 -2.41 15.69 -4.32
CA ASN A 25 -2.36 16.79 -3.38
C ASN A 25 -2.47 16.25 -1.95
N LEU A 26 -1.60 16.73 -1.06
CA LEU A 26 -1.65 16.40 0.37
C LEU A 26 -2.40 17.50 1.13
N SER A 27 -3.33 17.14 2.00
CA SER A 27 -4.08 18.12 2.79
C SER A 27 -3.22 18.90 3.78
N SER A 28 -2.07 18.35 4.18
CA SER A 28 -1.04 19.01 4.98
C SER A 28 -0.27 20.10 4.20
N GLY A 29 -0.50 20.21 2.90
CA GLY A 29 0.34 20.95 1.97
C GLY A 29 1.41 20.05 1.35
N GLY A 30 1.76 20.34 0.09
CA GLY A 30 2.70 19.56 -0.71
C GLY A 30 2.03 18.64 -1.72
N GLU A 31 2.87 17.91 -2.45
CA GLU A 31 2.47 16.98 -3.50
C GLU A 31 3.20 15.66 -3.29
N LYS A 32 2.52 14.56 -3.64
CA LYS A 32 3.10 13.21 -3.72
C LYS A 32 3.06 12.73 -5.15
N ARG A 33 4.16 12.15 -5.63
CA ARG A 33 4.27 11.56 -6.96
C ARG A 33 4.52 10.07 -6.85
N VAL A 34 3.73 9.29 -7.57
CA VAL A 34 3.92 7.85 -7.76
C VAL A 34 4.14 7.57 -9.24
N SER A 35 5.14 6.76 -9.59
CA SER A 35 5.37 6.38 -10.98
C SER A 35 5.95 4.98 -11.14
N VAL A 36 5.46 4.23 -12.12
CA VAL A 36 6.04 2.94 -12.51
C VAL A 36 7.33 3.20 -13.30
N ALA A 37 8.47 2.93 -12.67
CA ALA A 37 9.79 3.28 -13.17
C ALA A 37 10.45 2.18 -14.03
N GLY A 38 9.96 0.95 -13.95
CA GLY A 38 10.52 -0.18 -14.70
C GLY A 38 10.13 -1.54 -14.10
N SER A 39 10.61 -2.61 -14.71
CA SER A 39 10.61 -3.95 -14.10
C SER A 39 11.88 -4.18 -13.27
N SER A 40 11.82 -5.08 -12.30
CA SER A 40 12.94 -5.48 -11.44
C SER A 40 12.75 -6.91 -10.95
N ILE A 41 13.77 -7.46 -10.28
CA ILE A 41 13.70 -8.73 -9.55
C ILE A 41 14.04 -8.44 -8.09
N MET A 42 13.11 -8.73 -7.18
CA MET A 42 13.31 -8.60 -5.74
C MET A 42 12.94 -9.91 -5.03
N LEU A 43 13.82 -10.41 -4.16
CA LEU A 43 13.68 -11.72 -3.51
C LEU A 43 13.33 -12.87 -4.49
N ARG A 44 13.98 -12.88 -5.66
CA ARG A 44 13.76 -13.87 -6.75
C ARG A 44 12.35 -13.83 -7.38
N ARG A 45 11.61 -12.73 -7.22
CA ARG A 45 10.31 -12.50 -7.85
C ARG A 45 10.41 -11.34 -8.83
N ASP A 46 9.93 -11.54 -10.06
CA ASP A 46 9.74 -10.46 -11.04
C ASP A 46 8.68 -9.49 -10.52
N CYS A 47 8.98 -8.20 -10.53
CA CYS A 47 8.14 -7.17 -9.94
C CYS A 47 8.28 -5.84 -10.69
N MET A 48 7.40 -4.88 -10.36
CA MET A 48 7.50 -3.52 -10.85
C MET A 48 8.26 -2.66 -9.84
N ARG A 49 9.27 -1.95 -10.32
CA ARG A 49 9.90 -0.86 -9.56
C ARG A 49 9.01 0.37 -9.66
N VAL A 50 8.57 0.86 -8.51
CA VAL A 50 7.70 2.03 -8.41
C VAL A 50 8.42 3.10 -7.61
N GLN A 51 8.42 4.32 -8.12
CA GLN A 51 9.05 5.46 -7.47
C GLN A 51 7.96 6.28 -6.76
N VAL A 52 8.08 6.41 -5.45
CA VAL A 52 7.21 7.25 -4.60
C VAL A 52 8.07 8.39 -4.06
N ASP A 53 7.80 9.63 -4.44
CA ASP A 53 8.58 10.81 -4.03
C ASP A 53 10.10 10.63 -4.15
N PHE A 54 10.53 10.07 -5.28
CA PHE A 54 11.94 9.78 -5.59
C PHE A 54 12.60 8.65 -4.79
N GLN A 55 11.82 7.89 -4.01
CA GLN A 55 12.26 6.67 -3.37
C GLN A 55 11.75 5.45 -4.12
N ASP A 56 12.63 4.46 -4.30
CA ASP A 56 12.26 3.19 -4.94
C ASP A 56 11.50 2.30 -3.95
N GLY A 57 10.34 1.83 -4.40
CA GLY A 57 9.58 0.72 -3.87
C GLY A 57 9.45 -0.39 -4.92
N TYR A 58 9.04 -1.58 -4.49
CA TYR A 58 8.85 -2.72 -5.37
C TYR A 58 7.48 -3.32 -5.12
N TRP A 59 6.68 -3.44 -6.17
CA TRP A 59 5.29 -3.88 -6.13
C TRP A 59 5.10 -5.10 -7.01
N TYR A 60 4.25 -6.01 -6.56
CA TYR A 60 3.89 -7.22 -7.31
C TYR A 60 2.36 -7.35 -7.37
N LYS A 61 1.83 -7.57 -8.56
CA LYS A 61 0.41 -7.84 -8.79
C LYS A 61 0.26 -9.27 -9.29
N GLY A 62 -0.34 -10.12 -8.46
CA GLY A 62 -0.77 -11.47 -8.82
C GLY A 62 -2.21 -11.46 -9.36
N GLU A 63 -2.76 -12.65 -9.60
CA GLU A 63 -4.16 -12.79 -10.05
C GLU A 63 -5.16 -12.40 -8.95
N ASP A 64 -4.85 -12.75 -7.69
CA ASP A 64 -5.74 -12.64 -6.53
C ASP A 64 -5.18 -11.76 -5.40
N TYR A 65 -4.04 -11.09 -5.62
CA TYR A 65 -3.45 -10.20 -4.62
C TYR A 65 -2.53 -9.14 -5.21
N PHE A 66 -2.31 -8.09 -4.42
CA PHE A 66 -1.30 -7.07 -4.63
C PHE A 66 -0.39 -7.04 -3.40
N ASP A 67 0.92 -7.23 -3.62
CA ASP A 67 1.95 -7.24 -2.59
C ASP A 67 2.90 -6.04 -2.76
N GLU A 68 3.37 -5.52 -1.63
CA GLU A 68 4.47 -4.55 -1.57
C GLU A 68 5.69 -5.23 -0.92
N TYR A 69 6.88 -4.97 -1.45
CA TYR A 69 8.12 -5.38 -0.78
C TYR A 69 8.35 -4.47 0.43
N VAL A 70 8.49 -5.09 1.60
CA VAL A 70 8.73 -4.41 2.87
C VAL A 70 10.08 -4.84 3.41
N LYS A 71 10.90 -3.85 3.79
CA LYS A 71 12.12 -4.05 4.56
C LYS A 71 12.10 -3.14 5.77
N THR A 72 12.03 -3.72 6.96
CA THR A 72 12.13 -3.00 8.24
C THR A 72 13.44 -3.36 8.92
N THR A 73 14.19 -2.34 9.33
CA THR A 73 15.47 -2.51 10.02
C THR A 73 15.42 -1.91 11.42
N TYR A 74 16.23 -2.46 12.31
CA TYR A 74 16.46 -1.99 13.66
C TYR A 74 17.90 -1.52 13.80
N LEU A 75 18.08 -0.27 14.19
CA LEU A 75 19.39 0.34 14.34
C LEU A 75 19.83 0.28 15.81
N PHE A 76 20.88 -0.49 16.08
CA PHE A 76 21.53 -0.55 17.39
C PHE A 76 23.04 -0.73 17.22
N ASN A 77 23.77 0.39 17.21
CA ASN A 77 25.17 0.53 16.75
C ASN A 77 25.40 0.15 15.27
N GLU A 78 24.72 -0.88 14.77
CA GLU A 78 24.65 -1.33 13.38
C GLU A 78 23.20 -1.63 12.98
N GLU A 79 22.97 -1.88 11.68
CA GLU A 79 21.65 -2.15 11.12
C GLU A 79 21.35 -3.66 11.14
N PHE A 80 20.23 -4.03 11.75
CA PHE A 80 19.71 -5.40 11.75
C PHE A 80 18.39 -5.47 10.97
N VAL A 81 18.25 -6.43 10.05
CA VAL A 81 16.99 -6.62 9.31
C VAL A 81 16.01 -7.39 10.20
N LEU A 82 14.87 -6.76 10.52
CA LEU A 82 13.79 -7.38 11.29
C LEU A 82 12.73 -8.04 10.40
N GLU A 83 12.47 -7.43 9.24
CA GLU A 83 11.47 -7.87 8.28
C GLU A 83 12.03 -7.64 6.87
N GLU A 84 11.92 -8.66 6.02
CA GLU A 84 12.22 -8.57 4.60
C GLU A 84 11.35 -9.59 3.85
N ARG A 85 10.26 -9.11 3.23
CA ARG A 85 9.28 -9.98 2.58
C ARG A 85 8.41 -9.23 1.57
N TRP A 86 7.59 -9.99 0.84
CA TRP A 86 6.41 -9.49 0.15
C TRP A 86 5.24 -9.49 1.12
N ALA A 87 4.73 -8.30 1.45
CA ALA A 87 3.59 -8.11 2.34
C ALA A 87 2.33 -7.90 1.52
N ARG A 88 1.28 -8.68 1.80
CA ARG A 88 0.02 -8.56 1.07
C ARG A 88 -0.67 -7.27 1.46
N ARG A 89 -0.82 -6.38 0.48
CA ARG A 89 -1.40 -5.07 0.67
C ARG A 89 -2.89 -5.03 0.32
N LEU A 90 -3.30 -5.74 -0.74
CA LEU A 90 -4.69 -5.91 -1.14
C LEU A 90 -4.98 -7.36 -1.55
N ALA A 91 -6.21 -7.83 -1.29
CA ALA A 91 -6.77 -9.00 -1.95
C ALA A 91 -7.54 -8.57 -3.22
N LEU A 92 -7.32 -9.29 -4.32
CA LEU A 92 -7.94 -9.06 -5.61
C LEU A 92 -8.81 -10.26 -6.02
N PRO A 93 -9.82 -10.08 -6.88
CA PRO A 93 -10.39 -8.80 -7.28
C PRO A 93 -11.02 -8.06 -6.09
N LEU A 94 -11.17 -6.73 -6.20
CA LEU A 94 -11.89 -5.96 -5.19
C LEU A 94 -13.39 -6.30 -5.25
N VAL A 95 -13.89 -6.94 -4.19
CA VAL A 95 -15.30 -7.34 -4.07
C VAL A 95 -15.84 -6.79 -2.76
N LEU A 96 -17.00 -6.13 -2.81
CA LEU A 96 -17.63 -5.56 -1.62
C LEU A 96 -17.82 -6.63 -0.53
N GLY A 97 -17.37 -6.33 0.68
CA GLY A 97 -17.43 -7.24 1.83
C GLY A 97 -16.24 -8.19 1.94
N ASN A 98 -15.36 -8.28 0.92
CA ASN A 98 -14.15 -9.08 1.01
C ASN A 98 -13.22 -8.57 2.12
N THR A 99 -12.59 -9.49 2.82
CA THR A 99 -11.66 -9.23 3.93
C THR A 99 -10.42 -10.09 3.80
N TRP A 100 -9.28 -9.58 4.23
CA TRP A 100 -8.05 -10.35 4.33
C TRP A 100 -7.20 -9.84 5.49
N THR A 101 -6.26 -10.68 5.89
CA THR A 101 -5.27 -10.36 6.93
C THR A 101 -3.90 -10.79 6.42
N ASP A 102 -2.89 -9.94 6.64
CA ASP A 102 -1.48 -10.23 6.44
C ASP A 102 -0.78 -10.12 7.81
N GLU A 103 -0.15 -11.20 8.24
CA GLU A 103 0.52 -11.30 9.54
C GLU A 103 1.99 -11.67 9.35
N PHE A 104 2.84 -11.09 10.18
CA PHE A 104 4.25 -11.40 10.23
C PHE A 104 4.77 -11.32 11.66
N GLU A 105 5.57 -12.30 12.05
CA GLU A 105 6.32 -12.27 13.30
C GLU A 105 7.74 -12.78 13.05
N ASN A 106 8.72 -12.08 13.60
CA ASN A 106 10.11 -12.52 13.58
C ASN A 106 10.83 -12.11 14.86
N THR A 107 11.82 -12.91 15.26
CA THR A 107 12.70 -12.62 16.39
C THR A 107 14.15 -12.82 15.95
N ILE A 108 14.99 -11.83 16.20
CA ILE A 108 16.44 -11.92 15.99
C ILE A 108 17.19 -11.74 17.31
N MET A 109 18.44 -12.20 17.36
CA MET A 109 19.33 -11.96 18.50
C MET A 109 20.25 -10.80 18.19
N VAL A 110 20.17 -9.74 18.98
CA VAL A 110 21.05 -8.57 18.91
C VAL A 110 21.85 -8.54 20.20
N TYR A 111 23.19 -8.66 20.12
CA TYR A 111 24.09 -8.69 21.29
C TYR A 111 23.63 -9.62 22.45
N GLY A 112 23.02 -10.76 22.11
CA GLY A 112 22.58 -11.77 23.08
C GLY A 112 21.16 -11.55 23.63
N GLU A 113 20.49 -10.46 23.25
CA GLU A 113 19.11 -10.17 23.64
C GLU A 113 18.14 -10.33 22.46
N PRO A 114 16.90 -10.79 22.69
CA PRO A 114 15.91 -10.94 21.63
C PRO A 114 15.30 -9.59 21.25
N VAL A 115 15.28 -9.29 19.95
CA VAL A 115 14.49 -8.19 19.37
C VAL A 115 13.41 -8.79 18.50
N LYS A 116 12.15 -8.47 18.79
CA LYS A 116 10.97 -9.03 18.12
C LYS A 116 10.29 -7.99 17.25
N ARG A 117 9.79 -8.42 16.10
CA ARG A 117 8.93 -7.64 15.20
C ARG A 117 7.64 -8.40 14.98
N SER A 118 6.50 -7.74 15.16
CA SER A 118 5.19 -8.29 14.78
C SER A 118 4.37 -7.27 13.98
N VAL A 119 3.84 -7.67 12.84
CA VAL A 119 2.98 -6.85 11.97
C VAL A 119 1.66 -7.57 11.76
N THR A 120 0.56 -6.84 11.85
CA THR A 120 -0.73 -7.26 11.33
C THR A 120 -1.28 -6.14 10.44
N LEU A 121 -1.75 -6.51 9.25
CA LEU A 121 -2.51 -5.65 8.36
C LEU A 121 -3.85 -6.34 8.07
N ASP A 122 -4.94 -5.74 8.54
CA ASP A 122 -6.29 -6.15 8.22
C ASP A 122 -6.86 -5.26 7.13
N GLY A 123 -7.45 -5.88 6.09
CA GLY A 123 -8.06 -5.18 4.98
C GLY A 123 -9.51 -5.59 4.76
N LYS A 124 -10.34 -4.62 4.37
CA LYS A 124 -11.75 -4.84 4.05
C LYS A 124 -12.25 -3.92 2.95
N VAL A 125 -12.95 -4.46 1.96
CA VAL A 125 -13.71 -3.65 1.01
C VAL A 125 -15.05 -3.26 1.65
N VAL A 126 -15.21 -2.00 2.03
CA VAL A 126 -16.31 -1.53 2.88
C VAL A 126 -17.46 -0.88 2.12
N ALA A 127 -17.20 -0.32 0.94
CA ALA A 127 -18.23 0.36 0.16
C ALA A 127 -17.87 0.47 -1.32
N ILE A 128 -18.85 0.88 -2.11
CA ILE A 128 -18.66 1.41 -3.47
C ILE A 128 -19.24 2.83 -3.45
N ARG A 129 -18.47 3.83 -3.90
CA ARG A 129 -18.87 5.24 -3.87
C ARG A 129 -18.36 5.99 -5.10
N ASP A 130 -19.10 7.00 -5.50
CA ASP A 130 -18.58 8.02 -6.42
C ASP A 130 -17.68 8.98 -5.64
N VAL A 131 -16.56 9.36 -6.23
CA VAL A 131 -15.51 10.16 -5.60
C VAL A 131 -15.15 11.33 -6.50
N SER A 132 -15.22 12.55 -5.96
CA SER A 132 -14.72 13.75 -6.62
C SER A 132 -13.41 14.18 -5.96
N VAL A 133 -12.38 14.37 -6.78
CA VAL A 133 -11.03 14.85 -6.43
C VAL A 133 -10.58 15.88 -7.47
N PRO A 134 -9.45 16.58 -7.31
CA PRO A 134 -9.03 17.59 -8.28
C PRO A 134 -8.83 17.06 -9.72
N ALA A 135 -8.47 15.78 -9.89
CA ALA A 135 -8.38 15.13 -11.20
C ALA A 135 -9.75 14.89 -11.90
N GLY A 136 -10.87 15.04 -11.18
CA GLY A 136 -12.21 14.85 -11.72
C GLY A 136 -13.13 14.03 -10.81
N ARG A 137 -14.25 13.58 -11.39
CA ARG A 137 -15.20 12.67 -10.75
C ARG A 137 -14.98 11.25 -11.27
N PHE A 138 -14.86 10.31 -10.36
CA PHE A 138 -14.75 8.88 -10.63
C PHE A 138 -15.96 8.19 -10.02
N ASP A 139 -16.69 7.45 -10.85
CA ASP A 139 -17.87 6.71 -10.41
C ASP A 139 -17.48 5.29 -10.02
N GLN A 140 -18.25 4.67 -9.12
CA GLN A 140 -18.10 3.26 -8.75
C GLN A 140 -16.73 2.88 -8.15
N CYS A 141 -16.10 3.76 -7.39
CA CYS A 141 -14.83 3.47 -6.72
C CYS A 141 -15.03 2.49 -5.56
N TYR A 142 -14.18 1.46 -5.46
CA TYR A 142 -14.12 0.62 -4.27
C TYR A 142 -13.47 1.39 -3.13
N VAL A 143 -14.10 1.34 -1.96
CA VAL A 143 -13.55 1.87 -0.72
C VAL A 143 -12.98 0.70 0.08
N VAL A 144 -11.69 0.75 0.33
CA VAL A 144 -10.93 -0.25 1.07
C VAL A 144 -10.49 0.38 2.39
N ARG A 145 -10.83 -0.26 3.51
CA ARG A 145 -10.33 0.10 4.83
C ARG A 145 -9.19 -0.83 5.21
N LEU A 146 -8.13 -0.25 5.76
CA LEU A 146 -6.90 -0.94 6.10
C LEU A 146 -6.48 -0.52 7.49
N GLU A 147 -6.18 -1.49 8.33
CA GLU A 147 -5.79 -1.30 9.71
C GLU A 147 -4.48 -2.05 9.91
N GLN A 148 -3.38 -1.31 10.05
CA GLN A 148 -2.06 -1.87 10.25
C GLN A 148 -1.58 -1.54 11.65
N VAL A 149 -1.04 -2.54 12.34
CA VAL A 149 -0.32 -2.38 13.60
C VAL A 149 1.03 -3.07 13.48
N GLY A 150 2.09 -2.33 13.77
CA GLY A 150 3.45 -2.83 13.84
C GLY A 150 4.04 -2.61 15.22
N VAL A 151 4.62 -3.65 15.81
CA VAL A 151 5.36 -3.56 17.08
C VAL A 151 6.81 -4.01 16.86
N ILE A 152 7.75 -3.29 17.47
CA ILE A 152 9.12 -3.72 17.73
C ILE A 152 9.29 -3.79 19.25
N ASP A 153 9.50 -5.00 19.78
CA ASP A 153 9.75 -5.24 21.19
C ASP A 153 11.23 -5.58 21.42
N THR A 154 11.85 -4.88 22.37
CA THR A 154 13.29 -4.93 22.62
C THR A 154 13.60 -4.57 24.08
N PRO A 155 14.51 -5.31 24.75
CA PRO A 155 14.91 -5.02 26.11
C PRO A 155 15.81 -3.77 26.22
N TYR A 156 16.26 -3.20 25.09
CA TYR A 156 17.12 -2.02 25.05
C TYR A 156 16.37 -0.68 25.25
N GLY A 157 15.05 -0.72 25.46
CA GLY A 157 14.24 0.46 25.81
C GLY A 157 13.88 1.39 24.65
N ASN A 158 14.23 1.04 23.42
CA ASN A 158 13.92 1.75 22.18
C ASN A 158 12.90 0.97 21.31
N GLY A 159 11.99 0.24 21.97
CA GLY A 159 10.86 -0.38 21.28
C GLY A 159 9.94 0.66 20.65
N SER A 160 9.15 0.23 19.68
CA SER A 160 8.23 1.12 18.97
C SER A 160 6.91 0.42 18.65
N VAL A 161 5.86 1.23 18.58
CA VAL A 161 4.56 0.82 18.05
C VAL A 161 4.20 1.83 16.97
N ASP A 162 3.91 1.34 15.77
CA ASP A 162 3.38 2.12 14.66
C ASP A 162 1.99 1.61 14.30
N SER A 163 1.09 2.51 13.96
CA SER A 163 -0.27 2.15 13.58
C SER A 163 -0.80 3.06 12.49
N ALA A 164 -1.41 2.46 11.47
CA ALA A 164 -2.03 3.18 10.38
C ALA A 164 -3.46 2.67 10.16
N PHE A 165 -4.43 3.59 10.21
CA PHE A 165 -5.82 3.30 9.89
C PHE A 165 -6.17 4.15 8.68
N VAL A 166 -6.35 3.55 7.51
CA VAL A 166 -6.56 4.28 6.26
C VAL A 166 -7.79 3.80 5.51
N GLU A 167 -8.47 4.74 4.86
CA GLU A 167 -9.45 4.44 3.81
C GLU A 167 -8.87 4.85 2.45
N GLU A 168 -8.85 3.89 1.53
CA GLU A 168 -8.35 4.03 0.18
C GLU A 168 -9.48 3.84 -0.83
N TYR A 169 -9.50 4.68 -1.85
CA TYR A 169 -10.56 4.74 -2.84
C TYR A 169 -9.94 4.41 -4.20
N TYR A 170 -10.34 3.28 -4.77
CA TYR A 170 -9.80 2.76 -6.03
C TYR A 170 -10.81 2.92 -7.15
N ALA A 171 -10.47 3.71 -8.16
CA ALA A 171 -11.27 3.90 -9.37
C ALA A 171 -10.90 2.84 -10.43
N PRO A 172 -11.88 2.37 -11.22
CA PRO A 172 -11.65 1.41 -12.30
C PRO A 172 -10.65 1.98 -13.33
N ASP A 173 -9.66 1.18 -13.73
CA ASP A 173 -8.66 1.50 -14.75
C ASP A 173 -7.74 2.69 -14.43
N ILE A 174 -7.87 3.26 -13.23
CA ILE A 174 -7.10 4.41 -12.74
C ILE A 174 -6.28 4.04 -11.49
N GLY A 175 -6.86 3.22 -10.61
CA GLY A 175 -6.28 2.85 -9.33
C GLY A 175 -6.59 3.84 -8.20
N LEU A 176 -5.64 4.05 -7.30
CA LEU A 176 -5.87 4.86 -6.09
C LEU A 176 -6.13 6.33 -6.44
N VAL A 177 -7.36 6.82 -6.20
CA VAL A 177 -7.75 8.21 -6.46
C VAL A 177 -7.81 9.06 -5.20
N LYS A 178 -7.97 8.42 -4.03
CA LYS A 178 -8.02 9.12 -2.74
C LYS A 178 -7.58 8.19 -1.62
N ARG A 179 -6.86 8.75 -0.66
CA ARG A 179 -6.48 8.09 0.60
C ARG A 179 -6.79 9.02 1.76
N VAL A 180 -7.31 8.48 2.84
CA VAL A 180 -7.61 9.23 4.07
C VAL A 180 -7.03 8.47 5.26
N ASN A 181 -6.14 9.09 6.02
CA ASN A 181 -5.73 8.58 7.31
C ASN A 181 -6.83 8.88 8.34
N LEU A 182 -7.42 7.86 8.95
CA LEU A 182 -8.54 7.98 9.87
C LEU A 182 -8.13 8.49 11.26
N LEU A 183 -6.85 8.38 11.62
CA LEU A 183 -6.32 8.91 12.88
C LEU A 183 -6.00 10.40 12.76
N THR A 184 -5.35 10.82 11.66
CA THR A 184 -4.89 12.21 11.48
C THR A 184 -5.85 13.06 10.65
N LEU A 185 -6.80 12.42 9.95
CA LEU A 185 -7.68 13.02 8.95
C LEU A 185 -6.95 13.64 7.75
N GLU A 186 -5.66 13.34 7.59
CA GLU A 186 -4.87 13.74 6.44
C GLU A 186 -5.36 13.00 5.19
N LYS A 187 -5.39 13.73 4.07
CA LYS A 187 -5.91 13.25 2.79
C LYS A 187 -4.85 13.37 1.73
N GLU A 188 -4.77 12.33 0.89
CA GLU A 188 -4.11 12.34 -0.40
C GLU A 188 -5.21 12.28 -1.45
N GLU A 189 -5.32 13.29 -2.32
CA GLU A 189 -6.34 13.33 -3.38
C GLU A 189 -5.68 13.47 -4.75
N LEU A 190 -6.07 12.61 -5.69
CA LEU A 190 -5.50 12.59 -7.04
C LEU A 190 -5.75 13.92 -7.73
N ARG A 191 -4.66 14.55 -8.16
CA ARG A 191 -4.63 15.80 -8.92
C ARG A 191 -4.54 15.55 -10.40
N ASP A 192 -3.68 14.63 -10.81
CA ASP A 192 -3.41 14.32 -12.22
C ASP A 192 -2.85 12.91 -12.35
N TYR A 193 -2.98 12.32 -13.54
CA TYR A 193 -2.45 11.00 -13.85
C TYR A 193 -2.16 10.83 -15.34
N SER A 194 -1.23 9.94 -15.66
CA SER A 194 -0.92 9.54 -17.03
C SER A 194 -0.73 8.04 -17.09
N LEU A 195 -1.57 7.34 -17.84
CA LEU A 195 -1.55 5.90 -18.02
C LEU A 195 -1.28 5.56 -19.48
N LYS A 196 -0.53 4.49 -19.73
CA LYS A 196 -0.13 4.01 -21.06
C LYS A 196 -0.79 2.69 -21.42
#